data_AF-A0A8X8ZID0-F1
#
_entry.id   AF-A0A8X8ZID0-F1
#
_cell.length_a   1.000
_cell.length_b   1.000
_cell.length_c   1.000
_cell.angle_alpha   90.00
_cell.angle_beta   90.00
_cell.angle_gamma   90.00
#
_symmetry.space_group_name_H-M   'P 1'
#
loop_
_entity.id
_entity.type
_entity.pdbx_description
1 polymer ?
#
loop_
_entity_poly.entity_id
_entity_poly.type
_entity_poly.pdbx_seq_one_letter_code
_entity_poly.pdbx_strand_id
1 'polypeptide(L)'
;MQAAVTLPPDFYRKLYTCANVEPFVRHQVRLGSILLDGPQAEKSSGKNSGLDGLVLIDKIKKAGGPSYPVYLGRRDGMESKASWVDLPSPAFSINQGIAYFKSKGLDDMDYATLLGAHTMGKTHCVNLNDRLYNFNKTRKPDPSIAKSQRDELRKQCPKPLKKGRKTRPFLKVDQDLLQSYNTSQLALEYAAILEHLKQQFSLSISRCSQGTKGRFA
;
A
#
# COMPACT_ATOMS: atom_id res chain seq x y z
N MET A 1 0.77 29.78 1.21
CA MET A 1 0.83 28.61 0.30
C MET A 1 2.26 28.44 -0.16
N GLN A 2 2.91 27.34 0.21
CA GLN A 2 4.28 27.05 -0.23
C GLN A 2 4.20 25.96 -1.31
N ALA A 3 4.62 26.27 -2.53
CA ALA A 3 4.52 25.40 -3.70
C ALA A 3 5.08 23.99 -3.43
N ALA A 4 4.44 22.95 -3.99
CA ALA A 4 5.01 21.60 -4.00
C ALA A 4 6.40 21.64 -4.65
N VAL A 5 7.40 21.03 -4.01
CA VAL A 5 8.74 20.90 -4.62
C VAL A 5 8.71 19.65 -5.46
N THR A 6 8.59 19.81 -6.78
CA THR A 6 8.71 18.69 -7.71
C THR A 6 10.17 18.27 -7.79
N LEU A 7 10.49 17.10 -7.26
CA LEU A 7 11.81 16.50 -7.41
C LEU A 7 11.99 16.08 -8.87
N PRO A 8 13.11 16.43 -9.54
CA PRO A 8 13.31 16.02 -10.93
C PRO A 8 13.85 14.58 -11.01
N PRO A 9 13.49 13.80 -12.04
CA PRO A 9 14.05 12.46 -12.25
C PRO A 9 15.56 12.48 -12.57
N ASP A 10 16.06 13.60 -13.12
CA ASP A 10 17.47 13.77 -13.51
C ASP A 10 18.32 14.51 -12.44
N PHE A 11 17.85 14.55 -11.19
CA PHE A 11 18.49 15.27 -10.06
C PHE A 11 20.01 15.08 -9.98
N TYR A 12 20.49 13.84 -10.03
CA TYR A 12 21.93 13.53 -9.90
C TYR A 12 22.72 13.63 -11.22
N ARG A 13 22.03 13.72 -12.36
CA ARG A 13 22.66 13.92 -13.68
C ARG A 13 23.04 15.39 -13.87
N LYS A 14 22.14 16.31 -13.50
CA LYS A 14 22.37 17.77 -13.61
C LYS A 14 23.47 18.29 -12.68
N LEU A 15 23.66 17.65 -11.53
CA LEU A 15 24.64 18.07 -10.54
C LEU A 15 26.03 17.42 -10.71
N TYR A 16 26.23 16.57 -11.73
CA TYR A 16 27.45 15.76 -11.95
C TYR A 16 27.89 14.90 -10.75
N THR A 17 27.06 14.77 -9.71
CA THR A 17 27.37 14.04 -8.49
C THR A 17 27.33 12.53 -8.69
N CYS A 18 26.42 12.03 -9.55
CA CYS A 18 26.31 10.60 -9.86
C CYS A 18 25.53 10.40 -11.18
N ALA A 19 26.22 10.54 -12.32
CA ALA A 19 25.58 10.49 -13.64
C ALA A 19 24.93 9.13 -13.98
N ASN A 20 25.44 8.04 -13.39
CA ASN A 20 25.00 6.66 -13.64
C ASN A 20 24.11 6.11 -12.51
N VAL A 21 23.44 6.96 -11.74
CA VAL A 21 22.68 6.56 -10.55
C VAL A 21 21.44 5.72 -10.87
N GLU A 22 20.83 5.91 -12.05
CA GLU A 22 19.56 5.24 -12.42
C GLU A 22 19.67 3.69 -12.41
N PRO A 23 20.69 3.06 -13.04
CA PRO A 23 20.94 1.63 -12.91
C PRO A 23 21.06 1.11 -11.46
N PHE A 24 21.71 1.88 -10.57
CA PHE A 24 21.91 1.51 -9.16
C PHE A 24 20.64 1.72 -8.32
N VAL A 25 19.93 2.82 -8.53
CA VAL A 25 18.68 3.14 -7.82
C VAL A 25 17.55 2.21 -8.22
N ARG A 26 17.52 1.72 -9.47
CA ARG A 26 16.62 0.63 -9.88
C ARG A 26 16.72 -0.59 -8.95
N HIS A 27 17.84 -0.80 -8.28
CA HIS A 27 18.03 -1.87 -7.30
C HIS A 27 17.83 -1.44 -5.83
N GLN A 28 17.70 -0.14 -5.51
CA GLN A 28 17.90 0.36 -4.13
C GLN A 28 16.97 1.50 -3.69
N VAL A 29 15.82 1.76 -4.33
CA VAL A 29 14.92 2.85 -3.86
C VAL A 29 14.48 2.60 -2.41
N ARG A 30 14.98 3.42 -1.50
CA ARG A 30 14.73 3.38 -0.06
C ARG A 30 14.28 4.76 0.39
N LEU A 31 13.18 4.82 1.15
CA LEU A 31 12.90 5.94 2.05
C LEU A 31 13.54 5.59 3.38
N GLY A 32 14.45 6.42 3.91
CA GLY A 32 15.35 6.01 4.97
C GLY A 32 14.73 5.79 6.36
N SER A 33 13.65 6.49 6.72
CA SER A 33 13.16 6.52 8.12
C SER A 33 12.59 5.18 8.60
N ILE A 34 11.86 4.47 7.72
CA ILE A 34 11.35 3.11 8.00
C ILE A 34 12.48 2.07 8.09
N LEU A 35 13.68 2.40 7.60
CA LEU A 35 14.84 1.51 7.62
C LEU A 35 15.71 1.68 8.86
N LEU A 36 15.57 2.80 9.58
CA LEU A 36 16.27 3.02 10.83
C LEU A 36 15.85 1.98 11.87
N ASP A 37 16.83 1.45 12.61
CA ASP A 37 16.63 0.48 13.68
C ASP A 37 16.56 1.16 15.05
N GLY A 38 15.84 0.53 15.98
CA GLY A 38 15.75 0.99 17.36
C GLY A 38 14.43 0.63 18.03
N PRO A 39 14.37 0.65 19.37
CA PRO A 39 13.17 0.28 20.13
C PRO A 39 11.98 1.22 19.90
N GLN A 40 12.24 2.44 19.42
CA GLN A 40 11.21 3.45 19.11
C GLN A 40 11.02 3.65 17.60
N ALA A 41 11.77 2.94 16.74
CA ALA A 41 11.72 3.13 15.30
C ALA A 41 10.36 2.71 14.72
N GLU A 42 10.05 3.18 13.52
CA GLU A 42 8.81 2.84 12.82
C GLU A 42 8.60 1.31 12.68
N LYS A 43 9.67 0.52 12.59
CA LYS A 43 9.63 -0.96 12.56
C LYS A 43 8.94 -1.57 13.79
N SER A 44 8.99 -0.89 14.93
CA SER A 44 8.35 -1.33 16.18
C SER A 44 6.83 -1.08 16.22
N SER A 45 6.30 -0.30 15.26
CA SER A 45 4.86 -0.05 15.17
C SER A 45 4.11 -1.33 14.78
N GLY A 46 2.97 -1.58 15.45
CA GLY A 46 2.12 -2.71 15.12
C GLY A 46 1.58 -2.73 13.69
N LYS A 47 1.60 -1.57 12.98
CA LYS A 47 1.24 -1.51 11.55
C LYS A 47 2.37 -2.01 10.64
N ASN A 48 3.60 -2.05 11.13
CA ASN A 48 4.80 -2.40 10.37
C ASN A 48 5.36 -3.79 10.72
N SER A 49 4.75 -4.51 11.66
CA SER A 49 5.19 -5.86 12.04
C SER A 49 5.03 -6.84 10.88
N GLY A 50 6.12 -7.47 10.45
CA GLY A 50 6.10 -8.47 9.36
C GLY A 50 6.23 -7.90 7.94
N LEU A 51 6.80 -6.70 7.79
CA LEU A 51 6.99 -6.05 6.48
C LEU A 51 8.05 -6.78 5.62
N ASP A 52 7.62 -7.76 4.82
CA ASP A 52 8.40 -8.31 3.68
C ASP A 52 8.31 -7.43 2.42
N GLY A 53 7.74 -6.22 2.53
CA GLY A 53 7.35 -5.38 1.39
C GLY A 53 8.47 -5.03 0.42
N LEU A 54 9.72 -4.91 0.90
CA LEU A 54 10.88 -4.63 0.05
C LEU A 54 11.23 -5.83 -0.85
N VAL A 55 11.11 -7.06 -0.33
CA VAL A 55 11.32 -8.29 -1.10
C VAL A 55 10.26 -8.43 -2.18
N LEU A 56 9.04 -7.95 -1.93
CA LEU A 56 7.96 -7.97 -2.90
C LEU A 56 8.20 -6.97 -4.06
N ILE A 57 8.70 -5.76 -3.77
CA ILE A 57 9.04 -4.77 -4.79
C ILE A 57 10.11 -5.31 -5.76
N ASP A 58 11.12 -5.99 -5.24
CA ASP A 58 12.16 -6.60 -6.08
C ASP A 58 11.63 -7.78 -6.91
N LYS A 59 10.66 -8.53 -6.39
CA LYS A 59 9.94 -9.56 -7.16
C LYS A 59 9.09 -8.96 -8.28
N ILE A 60 8.41 -7.83 -8.06
CA ILE A 60 7.60 -7.13 -9.08
C ILE A 60 8.48 -6.68 -10.25
N LYS A 61 9.66 -6.12 -9.97
CA LYS A 61 10.63 -5.72 -11.01
C LYS A 61 11.08 -6.92 -11.85
N LYS A 62 11.33 -8.06 -11.21
CA LYS A 62 11.71 -9.32 -11.90
C LYS A 62 10.55 -9.95 -12.67
N ALA A 63 9.31 -9.76 -12.24
CA ALA A 63 8.11 -10.30 -12.88
C ALA A 63 7.64 -9.49 -14.12
N GLY A 64 8.42 -8.50 -14.58
CA GLY A 64 8.07 -7.69 -15.75
C GLY A 64 7.06 -6.59 -15.46
N GLY A 65 7.04 -6.06 -14.22
CA GLY A 65 6.25 -4.89 -13.89
C GLY A 65 6.61 -3.68 -14.77
N PRO A 66 5.65 -2.76 -15.00
CA PRO A 66 5.86 -1.59 -15.84
C PRO A 66 6.97 -0.68 -15.28
N SER A 67 7.83 -0.18 -16.16
CA SER A 67 8.84 0.81 -15.80
C SER A 67 8.18 2.17 -15.64
N TYR A 68 8.59 2.94 -14.63
CA TYR A 68 8.12 4.31 -14.39
C TYR A 68 9.28 5.21 -13.98
N PRO A 69 9.19 6.53 -14.26
CA PRO A 69 10.17 7.47 -13.76
C PRO A 69 10.13 7.50 -12.23
N VAL A 70 11.29 7.26 -11.63
CA VAL A 70 11.50 7.40 -10.19
C VAL A 70 12.05 8.80 -9.95
N TYR A 71 11.32 9.61 -9.20
CA TYR A 71 11.80 10.92 -8.78
C TYR A 71 12.90 10.78 -7.72
N LEU A 72 14.01 11.50 -7.92
CA LEU A 72 15.25 11.38 -7.16
C LEU A 72 15.51 12.64 -6.30
N GLY A 73 16.44 12.55 -5.35
CA GLY A 73 16.85 13.70 -4.54
C GLY A 73 16.12 13.86 -3.19
N ARG A 74 15.33 12.87 -2.77
CA ARG A 74 14.86 12.80 -1.38
C ARG A 74 16.05 12.59 -0.44
N ARG A 75 16.07 13.33 0.66
CA ARG A 75 17.06 13.19 1.74
C ARG A 75 16.51 12.25 2.81
N ASP A 76 17.40 11.49 3.43
CA ASP A 76 17.03 10.62 4.55
C ASP A 76 16.81 11.45 5.82
N GLY A 77 15.72 11.16 6.52
CA GLY A 77 15.49 11.71 7.86
C GLY A 77 16.44 11.08 8.88
N MET A 78 16.85 11.86 9.88
CA MET A 78 17.78 11.40 10.93
C MET A 78 17.08 10.73 12.13
N GLU A 79 15.75 10.76 12.15
CA GLU A 79 14.94 10.23 13.24
C GLU A 79 13.89 9.24 12.70
N SER A 80 13.49 8.29 13.54
CA SER A 80 12.40 7.37 13.28
C SER A 80 11.63 7.16 14.58
N LYS A 81 10.34 7.49 14.59
CA LYS A 81 9.47 7.36 15.76
C LYS A 81 8.22 6.59 15.39
N ALA A 82 7.86 5.58 16.18
CA ALA A 82 6.65 4.78 15.98
C ALA A 82 5.37 5.63 15.94
N SER A 83 5.35 6.76 16.65
CA SER A 83 4.26 7.76 16.65
C SER A 83 4.07 8.46 15.31
N TRP A 84 5.04 8.39 14.39
CA TRP A 84 4.94 8.97 13.05
C TRP A 84 4.30 8.05 12.03
N VAL A 85 4.04 6.78 12.38
CA VAL A 85 3.45 5.81 11.47
C VAL A 85 2.00 6.17 11.15
N ASP A 86 1.85 6.79 9.99
CA ASP A 86 0.57 7.14 9.40
C ASP A 86 0.33 6.25 8.18
N LEU A 87 -0.51 5.23 8.36
CA LEU A 87 -0.86 4.23 7.35
C LEU A 87 -2.37 3.97 7.40
N PRO A 88 -3.02 3.75 6.25
CA PRO A 88 -4.45 3.50 6.20
C PRO A 88 -4.79 2.19 6.92
N SER A 89 -5.93 2.17 7.61
CA SER A 89 -6.41 0.93 8.21
C SER A 89 -7.03 0.04 7.15
N PRO A 90 -6.79 -1.28 7.16
CA PRO A 90 -7.49 -2.19 6.26
C PRO A 90 -9.02 -2.17 6.47
N ALA A 91 -9.49 -1.68 7.62
CA ALA A 91 -10.89 -1.57 7.99
C ALA A 91 -11.57 -0.26 7.58
N PHE A 92 -10.84 0.64 6.90
CA PHE A 92 -11.43 1.87 6.38
C PHE A 92 -12.61 1.56 5.45
N SER A 93 -13.67 2.35 5.57
CA SER A 93 -14.67 2.44 4.50
C SER A 93 -14.05 3.09 3.28
N ILE A 94 -14.66 2.89 2.11
CA ILE A 94 -14.24 3.58 0.88
C ILE A 94 -14.04 5.09 1.05
N ASN A 95 -14.97 5.77 1.73
CA ASN A 95 -14.88 7.22 1.97
C ASN A 95 -13.70 7.59 2.88
N GLN A 96 -13.40 6.77 3.89
CA GLN A 96 -12.24 6.96 4.75
C GLN A 96 -10.92 6.73 3.98
N GLY A 97 -10.89 5.72 3.11
CA GLY A 97 -9.75 5.42 2.25
C GLY A 97 -9.46 6.56 1.27
N ILE A 98 -10.47 7.03 0.55
CA ILE A 98 -10.37 8.17 -0.38
C ILE A 98 -9.93 9.44 0.36
N ALA A 99 -10.55 9.76 1.50
CA ALA A 99 -10.17 10.93 2.30
C ALA A 99 -8.71 10.85 2.77
N TYR A 100 -8.26 9.66 3.17
CA TYR A 100 -6.87 9.44 3.55
C TYR A 100 -5.91 9.70 2.37
N PHE A 101 -6.20 9.16 1.19
CA PHE A 101 -5.37 9.38 0.00
C PHE A 101 -5.34 10.86 -0.42
N LYS A 102 -6.49 11.55 -0.35
CA LYS A 102 -6.57 13.00 -0.56
C LYS A 102 -5.71 13.79 0.41
N SER A 103 -5.66 13.39 1.68
CA SER A 103 -4.77 14.00 2.67
C SER A 103 -3.27 13.83 2.33
N LYS A 104 -2.93 12.83 1.51
CA LYS A 104 -1.59 12.57 0.98
C LYS A 104 -1.36 13.12 -0.42
N GLY A 105 -2.28 13.93 -0.95
CA GLY A 105 -2.16 14.55 -2.27
C GLY A 105 -2.44 13.59 -3.43
N LEU A 106 -3.15 12.49 -3.15
CA LEU A 106 -3.57 11.48 -4.11
C LEU A 106 -5.09 11.55 -4.32
N ASP A 107 -5.58 11.17 -5.49
CA ASP A 107 -7.01 11.24 -5.80
C ASP A 107 -7.74 9.88 -5.69
N ASP A 108 -9.01 9.86 -6.10
CA ASP A 108 -9.87 8.67 -6.07
C ASP A 108 -9.34 7.58 -7.03
N MET A 109 -8.70 7.98 -8.14
CA MET A 109 -8.07 7.06 -9.09
C MET A 109 -6.86 6.43 -8.42
N ASP A 110 -5.97 7.23 -7.84
CA ASP A 110 -4.80 6.73 -7.10
C ASP A 110 -5.20 5.73 -6.02
N TYR A 111 -6.28 5.98 -5.29
CA TYR A 111 -6.82 5.05 -4.29
C TYR A 111 -7.19 3.70 -4.91
N ALA A 112 -7.99 3.71 -5.98
CA ALA A 112 -8.42 2.47 -6.65
C ALA A 112 -7.25 1.73 -7.30
N THR A 113 -6.38 2.46 -8.00
CA THR A 113 -5.24 1.91 -8.71
C THR A 113 -4.21 1.31 -7.75
N LEU A 114 -3.83 2.02 -6.68
CA LEU A 114 -2.80 1.56 -5.74
C LEU A 114 -3.27 0.37 -4.89
N LEU A 115 -4.58 0.21 -4.65
CA LEU A 115 -5.12 -1.03 -4.08
C LEU A 115 -4.90 -2.26 -4.98
N GLY A 116 -4.66 -2.06 -6.28
CA GLY A 116 -4.21 -3.10 -7.19
C GLY A 116 -2.91 -3.81 -6.76
N ALA A 117 -2.12 -3.19 -5.87
CA ALA A 117 -0.95 -3.82 -5.25
C ALA A 117 -1.30 -5.11 -4.49
N HIS A 118 -2.54 -5.25 -4.01
CA HIS A 118 -3.02 -6.45 -3.33
C HIS A 118 -3.16 -7.68 -4.25
N THR A 119 -2.98 -7.53 -5.56
CA THR A 119 -2.89 -8.65 -6.51
C THR A 119 -1.72 -9.59 -6.18
N MET A 120 -0.67 -9.09 -5.54
CA MET A 120 0.49 -9.88 -5.14
C MET A 120 0.82 -9.66 -3.66
N GLY A 121 1.31 -10.70 -3.00
CA GLY A 121 1.72 -10.65 -1.60
C GLY A 121 0.96 -11.64 -0.73
N LYS A 122 0.99 -11.40 0.58
CA LYS A 122 0.32 -12.23 1.58
C LYS A 122 -0.32 -11.31 2.63
N THR A 123 -1.41 -11.78 3.23
CA THR A 123 -2.03 -11.12 4.38
C THR A 123 -2.12 -12.09 5.54
N HIS A 124 -2.01 -11.58 6.77
CA HIS A 124 -2.19 -12.41 7.95
C HIS A 124 -3.67 -12.79 8.11
N CYS A 125 -3.94 -14.04 8.52
CA CYS A 125 -5.30 -14.54 8.76
C CYS A 125 -6.14 -13.68 9.71
N VAL A 126 -5.48 -12.93 10.60
CA VAL A 126 -6.15 -11.97 11.49
C VAL A 126 -7.01 -10.94 10.75
N ASN A 127 -6.64 -10.62 9.51
CA ASN A 127 -7.35 -9.66 8.65
C ASN A 127 -8.57 -10.26 7.95
N LEU A 128 -8.65 -11.59 7.86
CA LEU A 128 -9.70 -12.34 7.15
C LEU A 128 -10.68 -13.05 8.09
N ASN A 129 -10.27 -13.34 9.32
CA ASN A 129 -11.02 -14.18 10.27
C ASN A 129 -12.48 -13.72 10.50
N ASP A 130 -12.72 -12.41 10.57
CA ASP A 130 -14.09 -11.90 10.74
C ASP A 130 -14.97 -12.27 9.53
N ARG A 131 -14.48 -11.99 8.31
CA ARG A 131 -15.15 -12.36 7.04
C ARG A 131 -15.34 -13.86 6.89
N LEU A 132 -14.40 -14.67 7.38
CA LEU A 132 -14.48 -16.13 7.23
C LEU A 132 -15.42 -16.80 8.24
N TYR A 133 -15.68 -16.20 9.42
CA TYR A 133 -16.32 -16.91 10.53
C TYR A 133 -17.42 -16.15 11.29
N ASN A 134 -17.41 -14.82 11.31
CA ASN A 134 -18.35 -14.03 12.12
C ASN A 134 -18.60 -12.62 11.54
N PHE A 135 -18.87 -12.58 10.24
CA PHE A 135 -19.02 -11.34 9.50
C PHE A 135 -20.12 -10.48 10.12
N ASN A 136 -19.78 -9.24 10.44
CA ASN A 136 -20.70 -8.28 11.06
C ASN A 136 -21.44 -8.83 12.30
N LYS A 137 -20.75 -9.65 13.10
CA LYS A 137 -21.29 -10.31 14.33
C LYS A 137 -22.47 -11.26 14.09
N THR A 138 -22.70 -11.70 12.85
CA THR A 138 -23.82 -12.59 12.48
C THR A 138 -23.57 -14.06 12.79
N ARG A 139 -22.36 -14.44 13.23
CA ARG A 139 -21.85 -15.83 13.33
C ARG A 139 -21.86 -16.58 11.99
N LYS A 140 -21.99 -15.87 10.87
CA LYS A 140 -21.94 -16.40 9.51
C LYS A 140 -20.72 -15.82 8.77
N PRO A 141 -20.21 -16.49 7.72
CA PRO A 141 -19.22 -15.89 6.84
C PRO A 141 -19.82 -14.74 6.03
N ASP A 142 -18.94 -13.89 5.50
CA ASP A 142 -19.28 -12.82 4.57
C ASP A 142 -19.93 -13.42 3.31
N PRO A 143 -21.17 -13.02 2.97
CA PRO A 143 -21.87 -13.53 1.79
C PRO A 143 -21.22 -13.09 0.48
N SER A 144 -20.37 -12.05 0.47
CA SER A 144 -19.69 -11.60 -0.75
C SER A 144 -18.53 -12.50 -1.16
N ILE A 145 -18.08 -13.42 -0.28
CA ILE A 145 -17.01 -14.36 -0.58
C ILE A 145 -17.62 -15.66 -1.12
N ALA A 146 -17.24 -16.02 -2.35
CA ALA A 146 -17.68 -17.26 -2.97
C ALA A 146 -17.37 -18.49 -2.08
N LYS A 147 -18.29 -19.45 -2.03
CA LYS A 147 -18.19 -20.64 -1.17
C LYS A 147 -16.86 -21.38 -1.34
N SER A 148 -16.45 -21.62 -2.59
CA SER A 148 -15.20 -22.29 -2.94
C SER A 148 -13.97 -21.54 -2.40
N GLN A 149 -13.88 -20.23 -2.65
CA GLN A 149 -12.80 -19.38 -2.16
C GLN A 149 -12.76 -19.35 -0.63
N ARG A 150 -13.92 -19.23 0.02
CA ARG A 150 -14.02 -19.27 1.48
C ARG A 150 -13.50 -20.59 2.05
N ASP A 151 -13.89 -21.71 1.44
CA ASP A 151 -13.51 -23.03 1.94
C ASP A 151 -11.99 -23.26 1.78
N GLU A 152 -11.39 -22.76 0.70
CA GLU A 152 -9.93 -22.75 0.53
C GLU A 152 -9.22 -21.86 1.55
N LEU A 153 -9.70 -20.62 1.75
CA LEU A 153 -9.16 -19.70 2.75
C LEU A 153 -9.24 -20.26 4.17
N ARG A 154 -10.29 -21.03 4.50
CA ARG A 154 -10.44 -21.67 5.81
C ARG A 154 -9.45 -22.81 6.07
N LYS A 155 -8.93 -23.47 5.02
CA LYS A 155 -7.84 -24.46 5.18
C LYS A 155 -6.55 -23.78 5.63
N GLN A 156 -6.29 -22.58 5.11
CA GLN A 156 -5.08 -21.81 5.42
C GLN A 156 -5.24 -20.99 6.71
N CYS A 157 -6.45 -20.52 7.00
CA CYS A 157 -6.78 -19.67 8.14
C CYS A 157 -7.83 -20.34 9.03
N PRO A 158 -7.45 -21.30 9.89
CA PRO A 158 -8.40 -21.99 10.77
C PRO A 158 -9.04 -21.04 11.79
N LYS A 159 -10.21 -21.46 12.30
CA LYS A 159 -11.00 -20.66 13.22
C LYS A 159 -10.17 -20.34 14.47
N PRO A 160 -10.03 -19.06 14.87
CA PRO A 160 -9.24 -18.71 16.03
C PRO A 160 -9.82 -19.36 17.29
N LEU A 161 -9.01 -20.15 17.99
CA LEU A 161 -9.31 -20.68 19.31
C LEU A 161 -9.44 -19.49 20.27
N LYS A 162 -10.61 -19.28 20.85
CA LYS A 162 -10.91 -18.09 21.66
C LYS A 162 -9.88 -17.91 22.79
N LYS A 163 -9.15 -16.78 22.77
CA LYS A 163 -8.72 -16.02 23.97
C LYS A 163 -8.67 -14.53 23.64
N GLY A 164 -9.62 -13.77 24.19
CA GLY A 164 -9.50 -12.37 24.63
C GLY A 164 -8.91 -11.27 23.72
N ARG A 165 -8.67 -11.47 22.41
CA ARG A 165 -8.12 -10.38 21.59
C ARG A 165 -9.20 -9.48 21.01
N LYS A 166 -9.11 -8.19 21.37
CA LYS A 166 -9.82 -7.04 20.82
C LYS A 166 -9.90 -7.15 19.29
N THR A 167 -11.06 -6.75 18.75
CA THR A 167 -11.41 -6.63 17.33
C THR A 167 -10.19 -6.37 16.46
N ARG A 168 -9.88 -7.34 15.59
CA ARG A 168 -8.71 -7.30 14.72
C ARG A 168 -9.05 -6.51 13.44
N PRO A 169 -8.03 -5.98 12.75
CA PRO A 169 -8.26 -5.20 11.53
C PRO A 169 -9.04 -6.06 10.54
N PHE A 170 -10.10 -5.51 9.99
CA PHE A 170 -10.99 -6.16 9.05
C PHE A 170 -10.57 -5.73 7.65
N LEU A 171 -10.23 -6.63 6.72
CA LEU A 171 -9.89 -6.24 5.34
C LEU A 171 -11.15 -5.85 4.56
N LYS A 172 -11.53 -4.58 4.67
CA LYS A 172 -12.69 -3.95 4.03
C LYS A 172 -12.36 -3.35 2.67
N VAL A 173 -11.20 -2.71 2.61
CA VAL A 173 -10.81 -1.81 1.51
C VAL A 173 -10.93 -2.43 0.13
N ASP A 174 -10.64 -3.73 -0.02
CA ASP A 174 -10.70 -4.44 -1.31
C ASP A 174 -12.14 -4.65 -1.78
N GLN A 175 -13.03 -5.10 -0.90
CA GLN A 175 -14.41 -5.41 -1.25
C GLN A 175 -15.22 -4.14 -1.50
N ASP A 176 -14.86 -3.07 -0.79
CA ASP A 176 -15.48 -1.75 -0.88
C ASP A 176 -15.18 -1.03 -2.19
N LEU A 177 -14.16 -1.44 -2.96
CA LEU A 177 -13.87 -0.86 -4.28
C LEU A 177 -15.08 -0.92 -5.23
N LEU A 178 -15.93 -1.93 -5.06
CA LEU A 178 -17.13 -2.09 -5.88
C LEU A 178 -18.35 -1.30 -5.36
N GLN A 179 -18.21 -0.57 -4.25
CA GLN A 179 -19.33 0.14 -3.61
C GLN A 179 -19.47 1.61 -4.05
N SER A 180 -18.48 2.19 -4.73
CA SER A 180 -18.58 3.54 -5.34
C SER A 180 -18.58 3.44 -6.86
N TYR A 181 -19.33 4.33 -7.52
CA TYR A 181 -19.43 4.37 -8.98
C TYR A 181 -18.06 4.55 -9.64
N ASN A 182 -17.28 5.53 -9.19
CA ASN A 182 -15.97 5.84 -9.78
C ASN A 182 -14.96 4.69 -9.62
N THR A 183 -14.87 4.12 -8.41
CA THR A 183 -13.90 3.06 -8.13
C THR A 183 -14.33 1.72 -8.73
N SER A 184 -15.63 1.46 -8.83
CA SER A 184 -16.14 0.23 -9.44
C SER A 184 -15.94 0.21 -10.95
N GLN A 185 -16.11 1.36 -11.62
CA GLN A 185 -15.80 1.50 -13.05
C GLN A 185 -14.31 1.24 -13.33
N LEU A 186 -13.40 1.83 -12.53
CA LEU A 186 -11.97 1.58 -12.64
C LEU A 186 -11.61 0.10 -12.37
N ALA A 187 -12.22 -0.51 -11.35
CA ALA A 187 -11.98 -1.92 -11.04
C ALA A 187 -12.42 -2.84 -12.19
N LEU A 188 -13.57 -2.57 -12.82
CA LEU A 188 -14.05 -3.31 -13.98
C LEU A 188 -13.15 -3.10 -15.21
N GLU A 189 -12.70 -1.87 -15.45
CA GLU A 189 -11.78 -1.54 -16.53
C GLU A 189 -10.45 -2.30 -16.37
N TYR A 190 -9.87 -2.28 -15.17
CA TYR A 190 -8.62 -2.98 -14.87
C TYR A 190 -8.75 -4.51 -14.93
N ALA A 191 -9.92 -5.05 -14.57
CA ALA A 191 -10.22 -6.46 -14.74
C ALA A 191 -10.32 -6.86 -16.23
N ALA A 192 -10.78 -5.94 -17.10
CA ALA A 192 -10.87 -6.17 -18.53
C ALA A 192 -9.53 -5.96 -19.26
N ILE A 193 -8.74 -4.96 -18.86
CA ILE A 193 -7.52 -4.55 -19.56
C ILE A 193 -6.38 -4.37 -18.54
N LEU A 194 -5.61 -5.44 -18.34
CA LEU A 194 -4.48 -5.44 -17.40
C LEU A 194 -3.42 -4.37 -17.71
N GLU A 195 -3.24 -4.02 -18.99
CA GLU A 195 -2.31 -2.97 -19.40
C GLU A 195 -2.71 -1.59 -18.88
N HIS A 196 -4.02 -1.29 -18.76
CA HIS A 196 -4.47 -0.04 -18.15
C HIS A 196 -4.11 0.02 -16.68
N LEU A 197 -4.29 -1.09 -15.94
CA LEU A 197 -3.84 -1.18 -14.55
C LEU A 197 -2.34 -0.93 -14.45
N LYS A 198 -1.53 -1.61 -15.27
CA LYS A 198 -0.06 -1.44 -15.25
C LYS A 198 0.35 0.02 -15.48
N GLN A 199 -0.20 0.66 -16.51
CA GLN A 199 0.13 2.04 -16.85
C GLN A 199 -0.27 3.01 -15.71
N GLN A 200 -1.50 2.90 -15.22
CA GLN A 200 -1.98 3.78 -14.15
C GLN A 200 -1.26 3.53 -12.82
N PHE A 201 -0.92 2.27 -12.53
CA PHE A 201 -0.19 1.89 -11.32
C PHE A 201 1.21 2.51 -11.29
N SER A 202 1.91 2.50 -12.43
CA SER A 202 3.18 3.20 -12.63
C SER A 202 3.08 4.71 -12.32
N LEU A 203 2.04 5.37 -12.83
CA LEU A 203 1.82 6.80 -12.60
C LEU A 203 1.48 7.11 -11.14
N SER A 204 0.61 6.29 -10.55
CA SER A 204 0.15 6.46 -9.15
C SER A 204 1.29 6.23 -8.16
N ILE A 205 2.16 5.25 -8.39
CA ILE A 205 3.38 5.06 -7.58
C ILE A 205 4.31 6.27 -7.73
N SER A 206 4.47 6.78 -8.95
CA SER A 206 5.30 7.96 -9.20
C SER A 206 4.79 9.18 -8.41
N ARG A 207 3.47 9.42 -8.38
CA ARG A 207 2.84 10.46 -7.55
C ARG A 207 3.02 10.22 -6.06
N CYS A 208 2.83 8.98 -5.58
CA CYS A 208 3.07 8.62 -4.18
C CYS A 208 4.51 8.95 -3.73
N SER A 209 5.48 8.80 -4.64
CA SER A 209 6.88 9.09 -4.37
C SER A 209 7.25 10.59 -4.28
N GLN A 210 6.37 11.48 -4.74
CA GLN A 210 6.63 12.93 -4.77
C GLN A 210 6.41 13.63 -3.42
N GLY A 211 5.80 12.96 -2.45
CA GLY A 211 5.59 13.47 -1.10
C GLY A 211 4.62 14.66 -1.04
N THR A 212 3.74 14.65 -0.06
CA THR A 212 3.06 15.89 0.36
C THR A 212 3.97 16.62 1.32
N LYS A 213 4.07 17.96 1.19
CA LYS A 213 4.85 18.78 2.12
C LYS A 213 4.40 18.52 3.56
N GLY A 214 5.25 17.84 4.32
CA GLY A 214 5.01 17.49 5.70
C GLY A 214 6.34 17.27 6.44
N ARG A 215 6.73 18.27 7.24
CA ARG A 215 7.66 18.21 8.38
C ARG A 215 9.02 17.55 8.17
N PHE A 216 9.79 18.04 7.21
CA PHE A 216 11.25 18.05 7.36
C PHE A 216 11.72 19.47 7.06
N ALA A 217 11.52 20.34 8.05
CA ALA A 217 12.30 21.54 8.26
C ALA A 217 13.23 21.25 9.43
#